data_AF-A0A0V8JMU4-F1
#
_entry.id   AF-A0A0V8JMU4-F1
#
_cell.length_a   1.000
_cell.length_b   1.000
_cell.length_c   1.000
_cell.angle_alpha   90.00
_cell.angle_beta   90.00
_cell.angle_gamma   90.00
#
_symmetry.space_group_name_H-M   'P 1'
#
loop_
_entity.id
_entity.type
_entity.pdbx_description
1 polymer ?
#
loop_
_entity_poly.entity_id
_entity_poly.type
_entity_poly.pdbx_seq_one_letter_code
_entity_poly.pdbx_strand_id
1 'polypeptide(L)' 'MKKRWISWWITNCFWAMLFVLGTIMVWTRKVDGAGAIQTPEVKLISFVVLVLAFVIPLVIQSVWLVVNVRTSK' A
#
# COMPACT_ATOMS: atom_id res chain seq x y z
N MET A 1 -17.23 -13.69 13.63
CA MET A 1 -16.99 -12.25 13.42
C MET A 1 -15.66 -11.73 13.96
N LYS A 2 -15.39 -11.76 15.28
CA LYS A 2 -14.19 -11.12 15.88
C LYS A 2 -12.85 -11.54 15.25
N LYS A 3 -12.60 -12.83 15.03
CA LYS A 3 -11.32 -13.30 14.44
C LYS A 3 -11.09 -12.80 12.99
N ARG A 4 -12.11 -12.84 12.13
CA ARG A 4 -12.04 -12.35 10.73
C ARG A 4 -11.85 -10.84 10.67
N TRP A 5 -12.50 -10.10 11.57
CA TRP A 5 -12.35 -8.66 11.72
C TRP A 5 -10.94 -8.25 12.16
N ILE A 6 -10.39 -8.93 13.19
CA ILE A 6 -9.03 -8.69 13.67
C ILE A 6 -8.01 -9.01 12.56
N SER A 7 -8.18 -10.13 11.86
CA SER A 7 -7.30 -10.48 10.73
C SER A 7 -7.30 -9.41 9.64
N TRP A 8 -8.47 -8.85 9.30
CA TRP A 8 -8.59 -7.78 8.31
C TRP A 8 -7.81 -6.53 8.73
N TRP A 9 -7.94 -6.12 10.00
CA TRP A 9 -7.19 -4.97 10.52
C TRP A 9 -5.68 -5.20 10.51
N ILE A 10 -5.22 -6.39 10.93
CA ILE A 10 -3.79 -6.73 10.91
C ILE A 10 -3.25 -6.63 9.48
N THR A 11 -3.95 -7.17 8.50
CA THR A 11 -3.52 -7.09 7.10
C THR A 11 -3.49 -5.65 6.59
N ASN A 12 -4.46 -4.80 6.93
CA ASN A 12 -4.44 -3.38 6.56
C ASN A 12 -3.30 -2.62 7.23
N CYS A 13 -3.03 -2.86 8.52
CA CYS A 13 -1.89 -2.26 9.22
C CYS A 13 -0.56 -2.65 8.57
N PHE A 14 -0.42 -3.91 8.15
CA PHE A 14 0.76 -4.38 7.43
C PHE A 14 0.96 -3.63 6.11
N TRP A 15 -0.09 -3.51 5.28
CA TRP A 15 0.00 -2.76 4.03
C TRP A 15 0.25 -1.27 4.28
N ALA A 16 -0.40 -0.64 5.26
CA ALA A 16 -0.16 0.75 5.61
C ALA A 16 1.30 0.99 6.02
N MET A 17 1.88 0.08 6.82
CA MET A 17 3.29 0.16 7.21
C MET A 17 4.22 0.06 6.00
N LEU A 18 3.97 -0.88 5.08
CA LEU A 18 4.76 -0.98 3.84
C LEU A 18 4.65 0.27 2.97
N PHE A 19 3.46 0.88 2.88
CA PHE A 19 3.27 2.12 2.13
C PHE A 19 4.09 3.27 2.70
N VAL A 20 4.08 3.43 4.03
CA VAL A 20 4.90 4.43 4.72
C VAL A 20 6.39 4.19 4.48
N LEU A 21 6.86 2.94 4.62
CA LEU A 21 8.25 2.60 4.35
C LEU A 21 8.64 2.87 2.89
N GLY A 22 7.79 2.51 1.94
CA GLY A 22 7.98 2.81 0.52
C GLY A 22 8.06 4.32 0.26
N THR A 23 7.22 5.11 0.93
CA THR A 23 7.23 6.57 0.82
C THR A 23 8.55 7.15 1.31
N ILE A 24 9.03 6.70 2.48
CA ILE A 24 10.32 7.11 3.05
C ILE A 24 11.47 6.73 2.11
N MET A 25 11.46 5.53 1.54
CA MET A 25 12.50 5.09 0.59
C MET A 25 12.54 5.95 -0.67
N VAL A 26 11.38 6.26 -1.28
CA VAL A 26 11.31 7.14 -2.46
C VAL A 26 11.77 8.55 -2.11
N TRP A 27 11.42 9.06 -0.93
CA TRP A 27 11.81 10.40 -0.51
C TRP A 27 13.31 10.55 -0.24
N THR A 28 13.91 9.57 0.43
CA THR A 28 15.30 9.66 0.91
C THR A 28 16.35 9.23 -0.12
N ARG A 29 15.97 8.44 -1.13
CA ARG A 29 16.92 8.01 -2.17
C ARG A 29 17.35 9.15 -3.09
N LYS A 30 18.61 9.09 -3.53
CA LYS A 30 19.20 10.02 -4.53
C LYS A 30 19.19 9.45 -5.95
N VAL A 31 19.25 8.13 -6.06
CA VAL A 31 19.31 7.38 -7.31
C VAL A 31 18.31 6.22 -7.21
N ASP A 32 17.68 5.85 -8.32
CA ASP A 32 16.79 4.68 -8.37
C ASP A 32 17.49 3.39 -8.79
N GLY A 33 16.71 2.30 -8.88
CA GLY A 33 17.22 0.98 -9.25
C GLY A 33 17.75 0.88 -10.69
N ALA A 34 17.47 1.87 -11.54
CA ALA A 34 18.01 1.95 -12.89
C ALA A 34 19.25 2.86 -12.99
N GLY A 35 19.69 3.44 -11.87
CA GLY A 35 20.81 4.39 -11.85
C GLY A 35 20.40 5.83 -12.21
N ALA A 36 19.11 6.14 -12.35
CA ALA A 36 18.66 7.48 -12.69
C ALA A 36 18.59 8.39 -11.44
N ILE A 37 19.03 9.64 -11.60
CA ILE A 37 19.01 10.64 -10.53
C ILE A 37 17.57 11.05 -10.23
N GLN A 38 17.20 10.99 -8.95
CA GLN A 38 15.85 11.29 -8.49
C GLN A 38 15.69 12.79 -8.20
N THR A 39 15.32 13.56 -9.23
CA THR A 39 14.87 14.95 -9.10
C THR A 39 13.50 15.02 -8.41
N PRO A 40 13.08 16.19 -7.88
CA PRO A 40 11.76 16.33 -7.25
C PRO A 40 10.59 15.87 -8.17
N GLU A 41 10.66 16.20 -9.45
CA GLU A 41 9.66 15.81 -10.46
C GLU A 41 9.60 14.29 -10.65
N VAL A 42 10.75 13.64 -10.77
CA VAL A 42 10.83 12.17 -10.93
C VAL A 42 10.40 11.44 -9.64
N LYS A 43 10.62 12.05 -8.47
CA LYS A 43 10.10 11.53 -7.19
C LYS A 43 8.57 11.58 -7.14
N LEU A 44 7.95 12.64 -7.63
CA LEU A 44 6.47 12.72 -7.72
C LEU A 44 5.90 11.61 -8.60
N ILE A 45 6.53 11.33 -9.75
CA ILE A 45 6.15 10.20 -10.61
C ILE A 45 6.29 8.88 -9.85
N SER A 46 7.40 8.70 -9.12
CA SER A 46 7.62 7.51 -8.29
C SER A 46 6.56 7.35 -7.20
N PHE A 47 6.08 8.45 -6.60
CA PHE A 47 4.96 8.41 -5.65
C PHE A 47 3.63 8.03 -6.30
N VAL A 48 3.34 8.52 -7.51
CA VAL A 48 2.15 8.11 -8.26
C VAL A 48 2.18 6.60 -8.51
N VAL A 49 3.33 6.07 -8.96
CA VAL A 49 3.51 4.62 -9.15
C VAL A 49 3.32 3.86 -7.83
N LEU A 50 3.89 4.36 -6.73
CA LEU A 50 3.73 3.75 -5.40
C LEU A 50 2.26 3.71 -4.98
N VAL A 51 1.51 4.80 -5.15
CA VAL A 51 0.07 4.86 -4.85
C VAL A 51 -0.69 3.84 -5.70
N LEU A 52 -0.46 3.80 -7.01
CA LEU A 52 -1.12 2.86 -7.92
C LEU A 52 -0.85 1.40 -7.53
N ALA A 53 0.38 1.07 -7.13
CA ALA A 53 0.73 -0.26 -6.65
C ALA A 53 -0.07 -0.64 -5.38
N PHE A 54 -0.32 0.31 -4.48
CA PHE A 54 -1.06 0.10 -3.23
C PHE A 54 -2.59 0.16 -3.39
N VAL A 55 -3.11 0.68 -4.49
CA VAL A 55 -4.54 0.57 -4.82
C VAL A 55 -4.94 -0.91 -4.96
N ILE A 56 -4.09 -1.75 -5.54
CA ILE A 56 -4.37 -3.19 -5.75
C ILE A 56 -4.69 -3.90 -4.43
N PRO A 57 -3.80 -3.94 -3.42
CA PRO A 57 -4.10 -4.58 -2.15
C PRO A 57 -5.27 -3.91 -1.42
N LEU A 58 -5.43 -2.58 -1.52
CA LEU A 58 -6.56 -1.88 -0.91
C LEU A 58 -7.91 -2.35 -1.47
N VAL A 59 -8.01 -2.52 -2.79
CA VAL A 59 -9.21 -3.06 -3.45
C VAL A 59 -9.47 -4.50 -3.00
N ILE A 60 -8.44 -5.35 -2.99
CA ILE A 60 -8.56 -6.75 -2.54
C ILE A 60 -9.06 -6.81 -1.08
N GLN A 61 -8.48 -6.00 -0.18
CA GLN A 61 -8.90 -5.91 1.22
C GLN A 61 -10.35 -5.43 1.35
N SER A 62 -10.77 -4.46 0.53
CA SER A 62 -12.14 -3.94 0.53
C SER A 62 -13.14 -4.99 0.09
N VAL A 63 -12.86 -5.72 -0.99
CA VAL A 63 -13.71 -6.82 -1.47
C VAL A 63 -13.79 -7.93 -0.42
N TRP A 64 -12.65 -8.31 0.16
CA TRP A 64 -12.61 -9.34 1.20
C TRP A 64 -13.45 -8.95 2.43
N LEU A 65 -13.43 -7.68 2.83
CA LEU A 65 -14.28 -7.18 3.91
C LEU A 65 -15.76 -7.35 3.59
N VAL A 66 -16.17 -6.92 2.40
CA VAL A 66 -17.57 -6.99 1.97
C VAL A 66 -18.05 -8.44 1.95
N VAL A 67 -17.27 -9.36 1.36
CA VAL A 67 -17.60 -10.80 1.36
C VAL A 67 -17.72 -11.34 2.78
N ASN A 68 -16.75 -11.02 3.65
CA ASN A 68 -16.77 -11.48 5.04
C ASN A 68 -17.99 -11.00 5.83
N VAL A 69 -18.41 -9.75 5.63
CA VAL A 69 -19.59 -9.18 6.28
C VAL A 69 -20.87 -9.82 5.75
N ARG A 70 -20.95 -10.09 4.44
CA ARG A 70 -22.14 -10.70 3.79
C ARG A 70 -22.34 -12.16 4.17
N THR A 71 -21.27 -12.95 4.23
CA THR A 71 -21.33 -14.37 4.63
C THR A 71 -21.55 -14.58 6.13
N SER A 72 -21.44 -13.54 6.95
CA SER A 72 -21.68 -13.65 8.39
C SER A 72 -23.09 -13.22 8.82
N LYS A 73 -23.97 -12.87 7.87
CA LYS A 73 -25.42 -12.89 8.06
C LYS A 73 -25.93 -14.29 7.76
#